data_AF-A0A6V2DG72-F1
#
_entry.id   AF-A0A6V2DG72-F1
#
_cell.length_a   1.000
_cell.length_b   1.000
_cell.length_c   1.000
_cell.angle_alpha   90.00
_cell.angle_beta   90.00
_cell.angle_gamma   90.00
#
_symmetry.space_group_name_H-M   'P 1'
#
loop_
_entity.id
_entity.type
_entity.pdbx_description
1 polymer ?
#
loop_
_entity_poly.entity_id
_entity_poly.type
_entity_poly.pdbx_seq_one_letter_code
_entity_poly.pdbx_strand_id
1 'polypeptide(L)'
;CVCMILYFINLTIFSLYIPLSLSLHINSWISTYMLVGTAKSCTSVGQAGSDYTALVESVVTELVTAVSKKEGISFPEGTMARLAAYTDVVSDFPCGVKEFEWRNQYFYNLGDEECPIHNGLLRECAEGGKLGFELP
;
A
#
# COMPACT_ATOMS: atom_id res chain seq x y z
N CYS A 1 20.01 4.58 -3.88
CA CYS A 1 18.78 3.88 -3.46
C CYS A 1 17.54 4.77 -3.42
N VAL A 2 17.59 6.00 -2.89
CA VAL A 2 16.48 6.98 -2.96
C VAL A 2 16.03 7.31 -4.39
N CYS A 3 16.95 7.20 -5.36
CA CYS A 3 16.67 7.45 -6.77
C CYS A 3 15.64 6.49 -7.37
N MET A 4 15.50 5.26 -6.88
CA MET A 4 14.53 4.28 -7.42
C MET A 4 13.11 4.58 -6.91
N ILE A 5 12.96 4.95 -5.63
CA ILE A 5 11.67 5.39 -5.07
C ILE A 5 11.22 6.70 -5.74
N LEU A 6 12.12 7.67 -5.95
CA LEU A 6 11.81 8.89 -6.69
C LEU A 6 11.55 8.65 -8.19
N TYR A 7 12.19 7.64 -8.80
CA TYR A 7 11.84 7.19 -10.16
C TYR A 7 10.45 6.56 -10.19
N PHE A 8 10.09 5.74 -9.21
CA PHE A 8 8.79 5.07 -9.15
C PHE A 8 7.64 6.00 -8.74
N ILE A 9 7.88 6.99 -7.87
CA ILE A 9 6.95 8.09 -7.57
C ILE A 9 6.79 9.01 -8.79
N ASN A 10 7.81 9.18 -9.64
CA ASN A 10 7.68 9.88 -10.93
C ASN A 10 7.07 9.00 -12.04
N LEU A 11 7.06 7.65 -11.91
CA LEU A 11 6.57 6.76 -12.95
C LEU A 11 5.05 6.67 -13.02
N THR A 12 4.31 7.17 -12.02
CA THR A 12 2.88 7.50 -12.18
C THR A 12 2.66 8.52 -13.31
N ILE A 13 3.68 9.27 -13.70
CA ILE A 13 3.66 10.21 -14.84
C ILE A 13 4.05 9.53 -16.17
N PHE A 14 4.72 8.36 -16.16
CA PHE A 14 5.14 7.63 -17.37
C PHE A 14 4.19 6.46 -17.71
N SER A 15 2.94 6.82 -18.01
CA SER A 15 1.79 5.95 -18.25
C SER A 15 1.76 5.19 -19.61
N LEU A 16 2.89 4.71 -20.14
CA LEU A 16 2.87 4.03 -21.46
C LEU A 16 3.63 2.70 -21.57
N TYR A 17 4.45 2.29 -20.60
CA TYR A 17 5.29 1.09 -20.75
C TYR A 17 5.38 0.15 -19.54
N ILE A 18 4.74 0.47 -18.42
CA ILE A 18 4.71 -0.43 -17.26
C ILE A 18 3.46 -1.32 -17.34
N PRO A 19 3.59 -2.67 -17.24
CA PRO A 19 2.45 -3.56 -17.16
C PRO A 19 1.54 -3.15 -15.99
N LEU A 20 0.23 -3.10 -16.21
CA LEU A 20 -0.77 -2.71 -15.21
C LEU A 20 -0.59 -3.46 -13.87
N SER A 21 -0.28 -4.76 -13.94
CA SER A 21 0.00 -5.61 -12.78
C SER A 21 1.21 -5.16 -11.94
N LEU A 22 2.24 -4.57 -12.56
CA LEU A 22 3.42 -4.07 -11.86
C LEU A 22 3.14 -2.74 -11.16
N SER A 23 2.32 -1.88 -11.77
CA SER A 23 1.86 -0.63 -11.15
C SER A 23 1.02 -0.93 -9.89
N LEU A 24 0.10 -1.90 -10.00
CA LEU A 24 -0.78 -2.29 -8.90
C LEU A 24 -0.03 -2.95 -7.74
N HIS A 25 1.01 -3.74 -8.01
CA HIS A 25 1.88 -4.28 -6.95
C HIS A 25 2.52 -3.19 -6.08
N ILE A 26 3.02 -2.12 -6.70
CA ILE A 26 3.68 -1.03 -5.98
C ILE A 26 2.65 -0.22 -5.19
N ASN A 27 1.48 0.02 -5.75
CA ASN A 27 0.39 0.69 -5.05
C ASN A 27 -0.07 -0.13 -3.84
N SER A 28 -0.25 -1.44 -3.97
CA SER A 28 -0.60 -2.30 -2.82
C SER A 28 0.49 -2.26 -1.74
N TRP A 29 1.78 -2.18 -2.10
CA TRP A 29 2.85 -2.02 -1.11
C TRP A 29 2.74 -0.70 -0.35
N ILE A 30 2.68 0.43 -1.07
CA ILE A 30 2.62 1.75 -0.47
C ILE A 30 1.40 1.87 0.45
N SER A 31 0.23 1.47 -0.04
CA SER A 31 -1.05 1.58 0.66
C SER A 31 -1.18 0.60 1.83
N THR A 32 -0.35 -0.45 1.86
CA THR A 32 -0.27 -1.34 3.02
C THR A 32 0.75 -0.88 4.04
N TYR A 33 2.03 -0.79 3.67
CA TYR A 33 3.12 -0.59 4.64
C TYR A 33 3.06 0.80 5.29
N MET A 34 2.71 1.84 4.51
CA MET A 34 2.55 3.18 5.07
C MET A 34 1.33 3.24 5.99
N LEU A 35 0.22 2.63 5.59
CA LEU A 35 -1.04 2.64 6.33
C LEU A 35 -0.93 1.85 7.64
N VAL A 36 -0.46 0.61 7.58
CA VAL A 36 -0.25 -0.23 8.77
C VAL A 36 0.72 0.46 9.72
N GLY A 37 1.83 0.99 9.19
CA GLY A 37 2.79 1.72 10.00
C GLY A 37 2.21 2.96 10.66
N THR A 38 1.41 3.76 9.95
CA THR A 38 0.72 4.91 10.55
C THR A 38 -0.32 4.47 11.59
N ALA A 39 -1.15 3.48 11.28
CA ALA A 39 -2.18 2.96 12.17
C ALA A 39 -1.57 2.44 13.48
N LYS A 40 -0.45 1.73 13.40
CA LYS A 40 0.25 1.14 14.56
C LYS A 40 1.38 2.00 15.13
N SER A 41 1.50 3.24 14.66
CA SER A 41 2.50 4.20 15.13
C SER A 41 3.96 3.68 15.01
N CYS A 42 4.22 2.90 13.97
CA CYS A 42 5.57 2.45 13.64
C CYS A 42 6.42 3.63 13.15
N THR A 43 7.70 3.57 13.49
CA THR A 43 8.68 4.58 13.05
C THR A 43 9.07 4.43 11.59
N SER A 44 9.08 3.19 11.08
CA SER A 44 9.48 2.87 9.71
C SER A 44 8.68 1.73 9.10
N VAL A 45 8.72 1.64 7.76
CA VAL A 45 8.06 0.55 7.01
C VAL A 45 8.68 -0.82 7.31
N GLY A 46 9.97 -0.87 7.66
CA GLY A 46 10.63 -2.10 8.13
C GLY A 46 10.08 -2.56 9.47
N GLN A 47 9.83 -1.63 10.40
CA GLN A 47 9.16 -1.93 11.67
C GLN A 47 7.73 -2.44 11.43
N ALA A 48 6.95 -1.77 10.56
CA ALA A 48 5.62 -2.24 10.19
C ALA A 48 5.63 -3.67 9.61
N GLY A 49 6.61 -3.97 8.74
CA GLY A 49 6.75 -5.30 8.14
C GLY A 49 7.16 -6.41 9.09
N SER A 50 7.89 -6.09 10.16
CA SER A 50 8.41 -7.06 11.14
C SER A 50 7.50 -7.22 12.35
N ASP A 51 7.04 -6.13 12.95
CA ASP A 51 6.20 -6.16 14.16
C ASP A 51 4.74 -6.54 13.85
N TYR A 52 4.28 -6.28 12.61
CA TYR A 52 2.89 -6.46 12.19
C TYR A 52 2.76 -7.29 10.91
N THR A 53 3.64 -8.28 10.70
CA THR A 53 3.69 -9.11 9.48
C THR A 53 2.33 -9.70 9.10
N ALA A 54 1.60 -10.30 10.05
CA ALA A 54 0.30 -10.91 9.77
C ALA A 54 -0.76 -9.90 9.29
N LEU A 55 -0.72 -8.67 9.82
CA LEU A 55 -1.63 -7.60 9.39
C LEU A 55 -1.25 -7.11 7.99
N VAL A 56 0.04 -6.92 7.72
CA VAL A 56 0.55 -6.56 6.39
C VAL A 56 0.15 -7.62 5.36
N GLU A 57 0.37 -8.90 5.64
CA GLU A 57 -0.02 -10.01 4.77
C GLU A 57 -1.53 -10.04 4.49
N SER A 58 -2.34 -9.80 5.53
CA SER A 58 -3.79 -9.75 5.39
C SER A 58 -4.24 -8.62 4.49
N VAL A 59 -3.69 -7.41 4.67
CA VAL A 59 -4.02 -6.24 3.83
C VAL A 59 -3.52 -6.45 2.39
N VAL A 60 -2.29 -6.92 2.17
CA VAL A 60 -1.81 -7.17 0.81
C VAL A 60 -2.68 -8.20 0.11
N THR A 61 -3.01 -9.31 0.78
CA THR A 61 -3.84 -10.37 0.20
C THR A 61 -5.22 -9.85 -0.17
N GLU A 62 -5.83 -9.04 0.70
CA GLU A 62 -7.09 -8.35 0.44
C GLU A 62 -7.00 -7.47 -0.81
N LEU A 63 -6.04 -6.54 -0.85
CA LEU A 63 -5.89 -5.61 -1.97
C LEU A 63 -5.64 -6.35 -3.30
N VAL A 64 -4.74 -7.33 -3.29
CA VAL A 64 -4.42 -8.17 -4.45
C VAL A 64 -5.67 -8.91 -4.95
N THR A 65 -6.46 -9.46 -4.04
CA THR A 65 -7.70 -10.17 -4.38
C THR A 65 -8.74 -9.24 -4.97
N ALA A 66 -8.99 -8.09 -4.33
CA ALA A 66 -9.94 -7.09 -4.77
C ALA A 66 -9.59 -6.55 -6.17
N VAL A 67 -8.32 -6.24 -6.40
CA VAL A 67 -7.81 -5.78 -7.69
C VAL A 67 -7.89 -6.87 -8.76
N SER A 68 -7.52 -8.12 -8.43
CA SER A 68 -7.60 -9.24 -9.36
C SER A 68 -9.03 -9.44 -9.85
N LYS A 69 -9.99 -9.37 -8.93
CA LYS A 69 -11.42 -9.46 -9.22
C LYS A 69 -11.91 -8.28 -10.08
N LYS A 70 -11.48 -7.06 -9.77
CA LYS A 70 -11.92 -5.84 -10.46
C LYS A 70 -11.37 -5.73 -11.89
N GLU A 71 -10.07 -5.98 -12.05
CA GLU A 71 -9.35 -5.78 -13.31
C GLU A 71 -9.29 -7.06 -14.17
N GLY A 72 -9.71 -8.21 -13.64
CA GLY A 72 -9.64 -9.50 -14.33
C GLY A 72 -8.20 -9.96 -14.57
N ILE A 73 -7.27 -9.54 -13.71
CA ILE A 73 -5.85 -9.90 -13.79
C ILE A 73 -5.50 -10.95 -12.74
N SER A 74 -4.42 -11.68 -12.98
CA SER A 74 -3.79 -12.54 -11.98
C SER A 74 -2.41 -11.98 -11.65
N PHE A 75 -2.11 -11.90 -10.37
CA PHE A 75 -0.77 -11.55 -9.93
C PHE A 75 0.13 -12.79 -9.94
N PRO A 76 1.41 -12.63 -10.31
CA PRO A 76 2.36 -13.75 -10.31
C PRO A 76 2.55 -14.30 -8.90
N GLU A 77 2.87 -15.59 -8.80
CA GLU A 77 3.23 -16.21 -7.53
C GLU A 77 4.40 -15.46 -6.86
N GLY A 78 4.38 -15.37 -5.53
CA GLY A 78 5.43 -14.68 -4.78
C GLY A 78 5.24 -13.16 -4.67
N THR A 79 4.05 -12.62 -4.91
CA THR A 79 3.74 -11.20 -4.65
C THR A 79 4.24 -10.75 -3.28
N MET A 80 3.92 -11.50 -2.21
CA MET A 80 4.38 -11.18 -0.86
C MET A 80 5.91 -11.14 -0.73
N ALA A 81 6.60 -12.16 -1.24
CA ALA A 81 8.07 -12.22 -1.20
C ALA A 81 8.71 -11.04 -1.95
N ARG A 82 8.11 -10.64 -3.07
CA ARG A 82 8.55 -9.47 -3.83
C ARG A 82 8.34 -8.16 -3.06
N LEU A 83 7.20 -8.02 -2.39
CA LEU A 83 6.89 -6.87 -1.56
C LEU A 83 7.83 -6.78 -0.34
N ALA A 84 8.11 -7.91 0.32
CA ALA A 84 9.07 -7.98 1.42
C ALA A 84 10.49 -7.58 0.97
N ALA A 85 10.95 -8.09 -0.17
CA ALA A 85 12.25 -7.73 -0.73
C ALA A 85 12.36 -6.23 -1.05
N TYR A 86 11.27 -5.56 -1.42
CA TYR A 86 11.26 -4.11 -1.55
C TYR A 86 11.40 -3.43 -0.19
N THR A 87 10.66 -3.88 0.82
CA THR A 87 10.73 -3.36 2.19
C THR A 87 12.14 -3.47 2.75
N ASP A 88 12.86 -4.57 2.51
CA ASP A 88 14.24 -4.77 2.98
C ASP A 88 15.21 -3.68 2.47
N VAL A 89 14.99 -3.19 1.25
CA VAL A 89 15.83 -2.13 0.64
C VAL A 89 15.50 -0.74 1.21
N VAL A 90 14.34 -0.58 1.83
CA VAL A 90 13.80 0.71 2.28
C VAL A 90 13.33 0.65 3.74
N SER A 91 13.90 -0.25 4.54
CA SER A 91 13.44 -0.57 5.90
C SER A 91 13.32 0.64 6.81
N ASP A 92 14.18 1.64 6.61
CA ASP A 92 14.27 2.84 7.45
C ASP A 92 13.34 3.97 6.96
N PHE A 93 12.59 3.75 5.87
CA PHE A 93 11.70 4.77 5.33
C PHE A 93 10.53 5.05 6.30
N PRO A 94 10.25 6.33 6.63
CA PRO A 94 9.24 6.67 7.62
C PRO A 94 7.82 6.37 7.14
N CYS A 95 6.97 5.90 8.04
CA CYS A 95 5.57 5.66 7.75
C CYS A 95 4.79 6.97 7.63
N GLY A 96 3.78 7.00 6.75
CA GLY A 96 2.89 8.14 6.64
C GLY A 96 1.87 7.98 5.52
N VAL A 97 0.59 8.11 5.84
CA VAL A 97 -0.49 8.17 4.86
C VAL A 97 -0.53 9.59 4.27
N LYS A 98 -0.20 9.69 2.97
CA LYS A 98 -0.16 10.94 2.20
C LYS A 98 -0.79 10.71 0.83
N GLU A 99 -1.02 11.78 0.06
CA GLU A 99 -1.41 11.69 -1.36
C GLU A 99 -2.56 10.69 -1.58
N PHE A 100 -3.66 10.86 -0.84
CA PHE A 100 -4.75 9.88 -0.78
C PHE A 100 -5.23 9.48 -2.16
N GLU A 101 -5.41 10.47 -3.05
CA GLU A 101 -5.90 10.31 -4.42
C GLU A 101 -5.05 9.33 -5.23
N TRP A 102 -3.75 9.31 -4.97
CA TRP A 102 -2.78 8.53 -5.73
C TRP A 102 -2.44 7.19 -5.08
N ARG A 103 -2.56 7.09 -3.75
CA ARG A 103 -2.13 5.92 -2.98
C ARG A 103 -3.32 5.06 -2.56
N ASN A 104 -4.33 5.64 -1.92
CA ASN A 104 -5.36 4.87 -1.21
C ASN A 104 -6.75 4.97 -1.85
N GLN A 105 -7.03 6.03 -2.63
CA GLN A 105 -8.36 6.30 -3.18
C GLN A 105 -8.87 5.18 -4.08
N TYR A 106 -8.00 4.59 -4.92
CA TYR A 106 -8.40 3.47 -5.78
C TYR A 106 -8.95 2.30 -4.96
N PHE A 107 -8.22 1.86 -3.93
CA PHE A 107 -8.62 0.75 -3.05
C PHE A 107 -9.84 1.13 -2.19
N TYR A 108 -9.88 2.35 -1.67
CA TYR A 108 -11.01 2.86 -0.92
C TYR A 108 -12.31 2.80 -1.73
N ASN A 109 -12.24 3.18 -3.01
CA ASN A 109 -13.37 3.17 -3.93
C ASN A 109 -13.83 1.76 -4.35
N LEU A 110 -13.05 0.70 -4.06
CA LEU A 110 -13.52 -0.69 -4.23
C LEU A 110 -14.59 -1.06 -3.19
N GLY A 111 -14.67 -0.30 -2.10
CA GLY A 111 -15.69 -0.44 -1.06
C GLY A 111 -15.29 -1.38 0.07
N ASP A 112 -16.04 -1.30 1.17
CA ASP A 112 -15.76 -2.04 2.41
C ASP A 112 -15.96 -3.55 2.30
N GLU A 113 -16.74 -4.01 1.32
CA GLU A 113 -16.91 -5.44 1.09
C GLU A 113 -15.65 -6.08 0.47
N GLU A 114 -14.95 -5.34 -0.39
CA GLU A 114 -13.75 -5.82 -1.08
C GLU A 114 -12.46 -5.48 -0.30
N CYS A 115 -12.47 -4.35 0.42
CA CYS A 115 -11.30 -3.85 1.15
C CYS A 115 -11.61 -3.50 2.63
N PRO A 116 -12.17 -4.42 3.43
CA PRO A 116 -12.61 -4.14 4.80
C PRO A 116 -11.47 -3.73 5.73
N ILE A 117 -10.32 -4.41 5.66
CA ILE A 117 -9.18 -4.15 6.56
C ILE A 117 -8.53 -2.83 6.17
N HIS A 118 -8.24 -2.62 4.88
CA HIS A 118 -7.65 -1.38 4.39
C HIS A 118 -8.52 -0.16 4.73
N ASN A 119 -9.83 -0.20 4.44
CA ASN A 119 -10.71 0.92 4.71
C ASN A 119 -10.90 1.15 6.22
N GLY A 120 -10.97 0.08 7.01
CA GLY A 120 -10.99 0.15 8.46
C GLY A 120 -9.76 0.85 9.04
N LEU A 121 -8.56 0.52 8.55
CA LEU A 121 -7.31 1.15 9.00
C LEU A 121 -7.24 2.62 8.61
N LEU A 122 -7.76 3.01 7.45
CA LEU A 122 -7.85 4.43 7.05
C LEU A 122 -8.74 5.21 8.02
N ARG A 123 -9.90 4.66 8.40
CA ARG A 123 -10.78 5.27 9.39
C ARG A 123 -10.15 5.34 10.77
N GLU A 124 -9.47 4.28 11.22
CA GLU A 124 -8.69 4.29 12.48
C GLU A 124 -7.66 5.43 12.48
N CYS A 125 -6.98 5.65 11.35
CA CYS A 125 -6.05 6.76 11.21
C CYS A 125 -6.75 8.13 11.21
N ALA A 126 -7.92 8.26 10.57
CA ALA A 126 -8.70 9.49 10.56
C ALA A 126 -9.19 9.86 11.97
N GLU A 127 -9.81 8.90 12.67
CA GLU A 127 -10.30 9.05 14.05
C GLU A 127 -9.15 9.38 15.02
N GLY A 128 -7.98 8.78 14.80
CA GLY A 128 -6.76 9.07 15.54
C GLY A 128 -6.07 10.39 15.20
N GLY A 129 -6.61 11.19 14.27
CA GLY A 129 -6.01 12.45 13.83
C GLY A 129 -4.65 12.28 13.13
N LYS A 130 -4.39 11.11 12.56
CA LYS A 130 -3.11 10.75 11.94
C LYS A 130 -3.04 11.09 10.44
N LEU A 131 -4.17 11.48 9.84
CA LEU A 131 -4.24 11.86 8.43
C LEU A 131 -4.09 13.38 8.27
N GLY A 132 -3.35 13.79 7.24
CA GLY A 132 -3.26 15.20 6.83
C GLY A 132 -4.39 15.65 5.90
N PHE A 133 -5.44 14.85 5.74
CA PHE A 133 -6.57 15.06 4.83
C PHE A 133 -7.83 14.42 5.40
N GLU A 134 -9.00 14.84 4.90
CA GLU A 134 -10.30 14.23 5.24
C GLU A 134 -10.62 13.09 4.27
N LEU A 135 -11.14 11.98 4.81
CA LEU A 135 -11.63 10.88 3.98
C LEU A 135 -12.97 11.27 3.34
N PRO A 136 -13.22 10.86 2.09
CA PRO A 136 -14.49 11.10 1.41
C PRO A 136 -15.64 10.22 1.93
#